data_AF-A0A3C1HXZ5-F1
#
_entry.id   AF-A0A3C1HXZ5-F1
#
_cell.length_a   1.000
_cell.length_b   1.000
_cell.length_c   1.000
_cell.angle_alpha   90.00
_cell.angle_beta   90.00
_cell.angle_gamma   90.00
#
_symmetry.space_group_name_H-M   'P 1'
#
loop_
_entity.id
_entity.type
_entity.pdbx_description
1 polymer ?
#
loop_
_entity_poly.entity_id
_entity_poly.type
_entity_poly.pdbx_seq_one_letter_code
_entity_poly.pdbx_strand_id
1 'polypeptide(L)'
;MAKTSTKKTAKLSSATIGFEQQIWDAACELWGHIPAADYRKIFTGLIFLKYISTAFEKKYAELLAEGDGFEDDPDAYEADNIFFVPPEARWSEIAKAAHTPEIG
;
A
#
# COMPACT_ATOMS: atom_id res chain seq x y z
N MET A 1 -9.09 -36.12 34.51
CA MET A 1 -9.06 -34.77 33.89
C MET A 1 -8.07 -34.86 32.74
N ALA A 2 -8.31 -34.53 31.48
CA ALA A 2 -9.20 -33.55 30.86
C ALA A 2 -9.64 -34.01 29.45
N LYS A 3 -10.59 -33.25 28.88
CA LYS A 3 -11.55 -33.60 27.82
C LYS A 3 -10.94 -33.64 26.41
N THR A 4 -11.43 -34.58 25.60
CA THR A 4 -11.16 -34.73 24.16
C THR A 4 -12.14 -33.91 23.30
N SER A 5 -11.58 -33.22 22.30
CA SER A 5 -12.13 -32.86 20.96
C SER A 5 -13.44 -32.06 20.84
N THR A 6 -13.39 -30.93 20.12
CA THR A 6 -14.10 -30.77 18.82
C THR A 6 -13.65 -29.48 18.09
N LYS A 7 -12.82 -29.61 17.03
CA LYS A 7 -12.62 -28.54 16.04
C LYS A 7 -13.72 -28.65 14.97
N LYS A 8 -14.53 -27.60 14.83
CA LYS A 8 -15.55 -27.46 13.79
C LYS A 8 -14.89 -26.84 12.54
N THR A 9 -14.72 -27.65 11.50
CA THR A 9 -14.18 -27.23 10.20
C THR A 9 -15.23 -26.48 9.39
N ALA A 10 -15.00 -25.19 9.17
CA ALA A 10 -15.71 -24.42 8.14
C ALA A 10 -14.82 -24.33 6.90
N LYS A 11 -15.33 -24.89 5.79
CA LYS A 11 -14.73 -24.90 4.45
C LYS A 11 -14.80 -23.49 3.85
N LEU A 12 -13.65 -22.90 3.51
CA LEU A 12 -13.55 -21.61 2.83
C LEU A 12 -12.45 -21.71 1.73
N SER A 13 -12.77 -21.20 0.55
CA SER A 13 -12.11 -21.39 -0.75
C SER A 13 -10.61 -21.05 -0.80
N SER A 14 -9.84 -21.89 -1.48
CA SER A 14 -8.41 -22.15 -1.24
C SER A 14 -7.38 -21.33 -2.05
N ALA A 15 -7.65 -20.09 -2.45
CA ALA A 15 -6.64 -19.29 -3.19
C ALA A 15 -6.52 -17.81 -2.79
N THR A 16 -7.49 -17.26 -2.06
CA THR A 16 -7.58 -15.80 -1.76
C THR A 16 -7.90 -15.55 -0.28
N ILE A 17 -7.58 -16.51 0.58
CA ILE A 17 -7.82 -16.41 2.03
C ILE A 17 -6.50 -16.50 2.79
N GLY A 18 -5.45 -17.07 2.17
CA GLY A 18 -4.15 -17.23 2.81
C GLY A 18 -3.25 -16.00 2.74
N PHE A 19 -3.29 -15.25 1.64
CA PHE A 19 -2.41 -14.09 1.44
C PHE A 19 -2.90 -12.88 2.23
N GLU A 20 -4.21 -12.64 2.21
CA GLU A 20 -4.89 -11.63 3.00
C GLU A 20 -4.67 -11.87 4.49
N GLN A 21 -4.72 -13.13 4.94
CA GLN A 21 -4.44 -13.48 6.33
C GLN A 21 -2.97 -13.23 6.70
N GLN A 22 -2.03 -13.54 5.80
CA GLN A 22 -0.60 -13.25 6.04
C GLN A 22 -0.33 -11.74 6.11
N ILE A 23 -0.93 -10.95 5.23
CA ILE A 23 -0.85 -9.49 5.28
C ILE A 23 -1.50 -8.99 6.58
N TRP A 24 -2.66 -9.52 6.94
CA TRP A 24 -3.37 -9.17 8.15
C TRP A 24 -2.53 -9.47 9.40
N ASP A 25 -1.92 -10.64 9.47
CA ASP A 25 -1.11 -11.07 10.61
C ASP A 25 0.19 -10.25 10.72
N ALA A 26 0.89 -10.02 9.60
CA ALA A 26 2.09 -9.17 9.57
C ALA A 26 1.78 -7.72 9.97
N ALA A 27 0.62 -7.21 9.56
CA ALA A 27 0.21 -5.88 9.93
C ALA A 27 -0.27 -5.81 11.40
N CYS A 28 -0.94 -6.85 11.92
CA CYS A 28 -1.24 -6.96 13.35
C CYS A 28 0.02 -6.96 14.22
N GLU A 29 1.11 -7.60 13.76
CA GLU A 29 2.41 -7.58 14.44
C GLU A 29 3.03 -6.16 14.47
N LEU A 30 2.89 -5.41 13.36
CA LEU A 30 3.42 -4.06 13.24
C LEU A 30 2.67 -3.01 14.08
N TRP A 31 1.37 -3.19 14.34
CA TRP A 31 0.55 -2.15 15.01
C TRP A 31 0.53 -2.23 16.53
N GLY A 32 0.97 -3.34 17.13
CA GLY A 32 0.99 -3.51 18.58
C GLY A 32 -0.36 -3.19 19.25
N HIS A 33 -0.41 -2.15 20.10
CA HIS A 33 -1.56 -1.76 20.93
C HIS A 33 -2.32 -0.52 20.40
N ILE A 34 -2.32 -0.26 19.09
CA ILE A 34 -3.10 0.85 18.52
C ILE A 34 -4.57 0.40 18.31
N PRO A 35 -5.58 1.18 18.75
CA PRO A 35 -6.97 0.87 18.48
C PRO A 35 -7.27 0.80 16.98
N ALA A 36 -8.02 -0.21 16.55
CA ALA A 36 -8.32 -0.46 15.14
C ALA A 36 -8.94 0.74 14.38
N ALA A 37 -9.64 1.63 15.09
CA ALA A 37 -10.27 2.82 14.52
C ALA A 37 -9.25 3.86 14.02
N ASP A 38 -8.15 4.05 14.74
CA ASP A 38 -7.09 4.99 14.34
C ASP A 38 -6.15 4.35 13.34
N TYR A 39 -5.94 3.04 13.47
CA TYR A 39 -5.17 2.29 12.50
C TYR A 39 -5.78 2.33 11.08
N ARG A 40 -7.11 2.20 10.98
CA ARG A 40 -7.81 2.25 9.69
C ARG A 40 -7.49 3.53 8.91
N LYS A 41 -7.37 4.68 9.60
CA LYS A 41 -7.08 5.97 8.95
C LYS A 41 -5.67 5.97 8.34
N ILE A 42 -4.68 5.52 9.11
CA ILE A 42 -3.27 5.46 8.69
C ILE A 42 -3.13 4.49 7.51
N PHE A 43 -3.71 3.31 7.61
CA PHE A 43 -3.65 2.29 6.55
C PHE A 43 -4.33 2.72 5.26
N THR A 44 -5.53 3.30 5.38
CA THR A 44 -6.26 3.79 4.21
C THR A 44 -5.45 4.89 3.52
N GLY A 45 -4.80 5.77 4.29
CA GLY A 45 -3.87 6.77 3.77
C GLY A 45 -2.65 6.16 3.08
N LEU A 46 -2.01 5.15 3.67
CA LEU A 46 -0.84 4.47 3.09
C LEU A 46 -1.17 3.72 1.80
N ILE A 47 -2.30 3.01 1.75
CA ILE A 47 -2.76 2.34 0.52
C ILE A 47 -3.06 3.37 -0.56
N PHE A 48 -3.76 4.44 -0.20
CA PHE A 48 -4.07 5.51 -1.14
C PHE A 48 -2.79 6.13 -1.71
N LEU A 49 -1.81 6.43 -0.86
CA LEU A 49 -0.51 6.95 -1.27
C LEU A 49 0.24 5.99 -2.20
N LYS A 50 0.21 4.68 -1.90
CA LYS A 50 0.79 3.67 -2.78
C LYS A 50 0.08 3.64 -4.14
N TYR A 51 -1.24 3.71 -4.13
CA TYR A 51 -2.06 3.69 -5.34
C TYR A 51 -1.75 4.88 -6.26
N ILE A 52 -1.77 6.11 -5.72
CA ILE A 52 -1.44 7.30 -6.52
C ILE A 52 -0.01 7.26 -7.04
N SER A 53 0.94 6.77 -6.22
CA SER A 53 2.34 6.65 -6.65
C SER A 53 2.49 5.68 -7.82
N THR A 54 1.81 4.53 -7.78
CA THR A 54 1.84 3.56 -8.88
C THR A 54 1.12 4.06 -10.13
N ALA A 55 0.03 4.81 -9.99
CA ALA A 55 -0.65 5.44 -11.13
C ALA A 55 0.25 6.51 -11.80
N PHE A 56 0.91 7.34 -10.99
CA PHE A 56 1.87 8.33 -11.46
C PHE A 56 3.07 7.68 -12.15
N GLU A 57 3.71 6.67 -11.53
CA GLU A 57 4.85 5.95 -12.11
C GLU A 57 4.51 5.34 -13.48
N LYS A 58 3.31 4.79 -13.64
CA LYS A 58 2.84 4.25 -14.91
C LYS A 58 2.74 5.34 -15.99
N LYS A 59 2.14 6.49 -15.68
CA LYS A 59 2.05 7.60 -16.64
C LYS A 59 3.39 8.24 -16.94
N TYR A 60 4.23 8.42 -15.93
CA TYR A 60 5.59 8.90 -16.10
C TYR A 60 6.37 7.98 -17.06
N ALA A 61 6.23 6.66 -16.94
CA ALA A 61 6.85 5.71 -17.87
C ALA A 61 6.26 5.77 -19.29
N GLU A 62 4.95 6.02 -19.43
CA GLU A 62 4.30 6.23 -20.74
C GLU A 62 4.83 7.51 -21.41
N LEU A 63 4.86 8.63 -20.69
CA LEU A 63 5.34 9.92 -21.18
C LEU A 63 6.84 9.88 -21.53
N LEU A 64 7.65 9.19 -20.72
CA LEU A 64 9.07 8.96 -21.03
C LEU A 64 9.28 8.14 -22.30
N ALA A 65 8.39 7.18 -22.59
CA ALA A 65 8.48 6.37 -23.80
C ALA A 65 8.07 7.15 -25.06
N GLU A 66 7.15 8.11 -24.90
CA GLU A 66 6.75 9.04 -25.96
C GLU A 66 7.85 10.07 -26.25
N GLY A 67 8.59 10.51 -25.23
CA GLY A 67 9.80 11.32 -25.38
C GLY A 67 9.53 12.79 -25.72
N ASP A 68 8.31 13.24 -25.51
CA ASP A 68 7.86 14.60 -25.81
C ASP A 68 8.23 15.64 -24.73
N GLY A 69 8.86 15.22 -23.62
CA GLY A 69 9.36 16.11 -22.58
C GLY A 69 8.30 16.57 -21.57
N PHE A 70 7.11 15.97 -21.58
CA PHE A 70 6.00 16.29 -20.68
C PHE A 70 6.03 15.50 -19.36
N GLU A 71 7.06 14.70 -19.10
CA GLU A 71 7.15 13.87 -17.89
C GLU A 71 7.15 14.68 -16.59
N ASP A 72 7.63 15.92 -16.63
CA ASP A 72 7.67 16.85 -15.50
C ASP A 72 6.56 17.92 -15.55
N ASP A 73 5.63 17.82 -16.51
CA ASP A 73 4.51 18.75 -16.66
C ASP A 73 3.26 18.25 -15.89
N PRO A 74 2.79 18.97 -14.86
CA PRO A 74 1.59 18.59 -14.11
C PRO A 74 0.33 18.45 -14.98
N ASP A 75 0.22 19.23 -16.05
CA ASP A 75 -0.98 19.27 -16.89
C ASP A 75 -1.16 17.96 -17.68
N ALA A 76 -0.06 17.26 -17.98
CA ALA A 76 -0.07 15.96 -18.65
C ALA A 76 -0.74 14.86 -17.81
N TYR A 77 -0.79 15.03 -16.49
CA TYR A 77 -1.39 14.06 -15.56
C TYR A 77 -2.85 14.39 -15.23
N GLU A 78 -3.24 15.67 -15.30
CA GLU A 78 -4.61 16.11 -15.02
C GLU A 78 -5.63 15.50 -16.00
N ALA A 79 -5.23 15.32 -17.27
CA ALA A 79 -6.06 14.69 -18.30
C ALA A 79 -6.56 13.28 -17.91
N ASP A 80 -5.74 12.54 -17.15
CA ASP A 80 -6.05 11.18 -16.71
C ASP A 80 -6.50 11.12 -15.22
N ASN A 81 -6.79 12.27 -14.61
CA ASN A 81 -7.11 12.41 -13.17
C ASN A 81 -6.00 11.82 -12.27
N ILE A 82 -4.75 11.93 -12.71
CA ILE A 82 -3.59 11.45 -11.96
C ILE A 82 -2.95 12.64 -11.26
N PHE A 83 -2.73 12.49 -9.96
CA PHE A 83 -2.04 13.51 -9.19
C PHE A 83 -0.57 13.53 -9.58
N PHE A 84 -0.04 14.71 -9.89
CA PHE A 84 1.39 14.89 -10.06
C PHE A 84 2.09 14.67 -8.71
N VAL A 85 3.00 13.70 -8.66
CA VAL A 85 3.75 13.35 -7.45
C VAL A 85 5.18 13.88 -7.59
N PRO A 86 5.60 14.87 -6.79
CA PRO A 86 6.95 15.40 -6.87
C PRO A 86 7.98 14.34 -6.44
N PRO A 87 9.24 14.43 -6.89
CA PRO A 87 10.26 13.40 -6.68
C PRO A 87 10.42 12.95 -5.22
N GLU A 88 10.34 13.88 -4.27
CA GLU A 88 10.45 13.63 -2.84
C GLU A 88 9.27 12.85 -2.24
N ALA A 89 8.10 12.90 -2.87
CA ALA A 89 6.88 12.24 -2.41
C ALA A 89 6.62 10.90 -3.12
N ARG A 90 7.53 10.47 -4.02
CA ARG A 90 7.42 9.19 -4.71
C ARG A 90 7.58 8.04 -3.72
N TRP A 91 6.82 6.97 -3.94
CA TRP A 91 6.85 5.80 -3.06
C TRP A 91 8.27 5.24 -2.84
N SER A 92 9.16 5.33 -3.83
CA SER A 92 10.55 4.91 -3.70
C SER A 92 11.30 5.65 -2.57
N GLU A 93 11.09 6.96 -2.44
CA GLU A 93 11.75 7.77 -1.43
C GLU A 93 11.12 7.55 -0.05
N ILE A 94 9.79 7.44 0.00
CA ILE A 94 9.06 7.15 1.24
C ILE A 94 9.42 5.76 1.77
N ALA A 95 9.53 4.75 0.90
CA ALA A 95 9.93 3.41 1.27
C ALA A 95 11.39 3.33 1.76
N LYS A 96 12.30 4.12 1.18
CA LYS A 96 13.68 4.25 1.70
C LYS A 96 13.69 4.88 3.09
N ALA A 97 12.91 5.93 3.28
CA ALA A 97 12.79 6.61 4.56
C ALA A 97 12.15 5.73 5.65
N ALA A 98 11.33 4.74 5.28
CA ALA A 98 10.72 3.81 6.24
C ALA A 98 11.74 2.97 7.05
N HIS A 99 12.98 2.85 6.58
CA HIS A 99 14.05 2.15 7.31
C HIS A 99 14.89 3.08 8.21
N THR A 100 14.57 4.38 8.29
CA THR A 100 15.30 5.28 9.19
C THR A 100 14.84 5.10 10.64
N PRO A 101 15.76 5.18 11.62
CA PRO A 101 15.44 5.02 13.03
C PRO A 101 14.57 6.16 13.62
N GLU A 102 14.22 7.17 12.82
CA GLU A 102 13.31 8.24 13.24
C GLU A 102 11.82 7.87 13.02
N ILE A 103 11.54 6.83 12.22
CA ILE A 103 10.19 6.35 11.89
C ILE A 103 9.87 5.01 12.59
N GLY A 104 10.68 4.60 13.59
CA GLY A 104 10.49 3.37 14.39
C GLY A 104 10.65 3.58 15.88
#